data_AF-A0ABD5Z4G3-F1
#
_entry.id   AF-A0ABD5Z4G3-F1
#
_cell.length_a   1.000
_cell.length_b   1.000
_cell.length_c   1.000
_cell.angle_alpha   90.00
_cell.angle_beta   90.00
_cell.angle_gamma   90.00
#
_symmetry.space_group_name_H-M   'P 1'
#
loop_
_entity.id
_entity.type
_entity.pdbx_description
1 polymer ?
#
loop_
_entity_poly.entity_id
_entity_poly.type
_entity_poly.pdbx_seq_one_letter_code
_entity_poly.pdbx_strand_id
1 'polypeptide(L)'
;MAEEGPLSERVAVLVSAVVGFAVAIGVTWYVSGPADTFYEAIFRIGPTVEGGGVGADFVVGNTMPSLKLLIDVIHFVDFAMGFFILLMLFIHWGAFRRLAARMQPPAGEETVATDGGENQ
;
A
#
# COMPACT_ATOMS: atom_id res chain seq x y z
N MET A 1 -34.57 14.15 8.60
CA MET A 1 -33.94 12.95 8.02
C MET A 1 -33.48 13.33 6.64
N ALA A 2 -32.21 13.71 6.49
CA ALA A 2 -31.65 14.10 5.20
C ALA A 2 -31.22 12.83 4.47
N GLU A 3 -31.69 12.64 3.23
CA GLU A 3 -31.15 11.65 2.30
C GLU A 3 -29.67 11.93 2.06
N GLU A 4 -28.79 11.04 2.54
CA GLU A 4 -27.40 11.02 2.07
C GLU A 4 -27.37 10.32 0.70
N GLY A 5 -27.65 11.12 -0.33
CA GLY A 5 -27.70 10.66 -1.72
C GLY A 5 -26.32 10.25 -2.29
N PRO A 6 -26.29 9.65 -3.49
CA PRO A 6 -25.11 9.11 -4.18
C PRO A 6 -23.94 10.09 -4.44
N LEU A 7 -24.12 11.36 -4.09
CA LEU A 7 -23.07 12.38 -4.06
C LEU A 7 -22.07 12.13 -2.91
N SER A 8 -22.53 11.63 -1.76
CA SER A 8 -21.69 11.32 -0.59
C SER A 8 -20.60 10.28 -0.93
N GLU A 9 -20.99 9.21 -1.62
CA GLU A 9 -20.07 8.13 -2.00
C GLU A 9 -19.04 8.59 -3.05
N ARG A 10 -19.46 9.40 -4.04
CA ARG A 10 -18.53 9.98 -5.03
C ARG A 10 -17.54 10.96 -4.40
N VAL A 11 -18.01 11.77 -3.44
CA VAL A 11 -17.16 12.70 -2.68
C VAL A 11 -16.19 11.92 -1.81
N ALA A 12 -16.63 10.85 -1.14
CA ALA A 12 -15.75 9.99 -0.35
C ALA A 12 -14.64 9.38 -1.23
N VAL A 13 -14.99 8.85 -2.41
CA VAL A 13 -13.99 8.31 -3.36
C VAL A 13 -13.00 9.38 -3.82
N LEU A 14 -13.48 10.59 -4.14
CA LEU A 14 -12.61 11.69 -4.56
C LEU A 14 -11.66 12.11 -3.43
N VAL A 15 -12.17 12.23 -2.21
CA VAL A 15 -11.38 12.58 -1.02
C VAL A 15 -10.32 11.51 -0.75
N SER A 16 -10.69 10.22 -0.78
CA SER A 16 -9.73 9.12 -0.61
C SER A 16 -8.66 9.12 -1.70
N ALA A 17 -9.01 9.42 -2.95
CA ALA A 17 -8.05 9.52 -4.04
C ALA A 17 -7.06 10.69 -3.83
N VAL A 18 -7.56 11.86 -3.42
CA VAL A 18 -6.72 13.04 -3.13
C VAL A 18 -5.80 12.78 -1.93
N VAL A 19 -6.33 12.20 -0.86
CA VAL A 19 -5.53 11.86 0.33
C VAL A 19 -4.47 10.82 -0.03
N GLY A 20 -4.83 9.75 -0.76
CA GLY A 20 -3.87 8.75 -1.20
C GLY A 20 -2.76 9.35 -2.07
N PHE A 21 -3.11 10.26 -2.97
CA PHE A 21 -2.14 10.96 -3.81
C PHE A 21 -1.23 11.89 -2.99
N ALA A 22 -1.79 12.63 -2.03
CA ALA A 22 -1.02 13.49 -1.14
C ALA A 22 -0.06 12.69 -0.25
N VAL A 23 -0.50 11.54 0.28
CA VAL A 23 0.35 10.63 1.04
C VAL A 23 1.46 10.07 0.16
N ALA A 24 1.15 9.64 -1.07
CA ALA A 24 2.16 9.13 -1.99
C ALA A 24 3.25 10.18 -2.28
N ILE A 25 2.86 11.42 -2.60
CA ILE A 25 3.80 12.52 -2.81
C ILE A 25 4.60 12.80 -1.53
N GLY A 26 3.93 12.86 -0.37
CA GLY A 26 4.56 13.12 0.91
C GLY A 26 5.61 12.07 1.27
N VAL A 27 5.31 10.78 1.04
CA VAL A 27 6.24 9.68 1.27
C VAL A 27 7.42 9.76 0.29
N THR A 28 7.17 9.96 -1.01
CA THR A 28 8.26 10.10 -1.99
C THR A 28 9.16 11.29 -1.64
N TRP A 29 8.60 12.44 -1.30
CA TRP A 29 9.37 13.62 -0.90
C TRP A 29 10.16 13.38 0.39
N TYR A 30 9.57 12.72 1.38
CA TYR A 30 10.23 12.41 2.65
C TYR A 30 11.39 11.42 2.45
N VAL A 31 11.16 10.35 1.70
CA VAL A 31 12.15 9.29 1.42
C VAL A 31 13.28 9.81 0.54
N SER A 32 12.99 10.58 -0.51
CA SER A 32 13.99 11.11 -1.44
C SER A 32 14.70 12.38 -0.96
N GLY A 33 14.36 12.89 0.22
CA GLY A 33 14.95 14.11 0.78
C GLY A 33 15.43 13.89 2.22
N PRO A 34 14.69 14.34 3.23
CA PRO A 34 15.15 14.32 4.62
C PRO A 34 15.55 12.93 5.14
N ALA A 35 14.80 11.89 4.76
CA ALA A 35 15.08 10.54 5.22
C ALA A 35 16.30 9.95 4.51
N ASP A 36 16.52 10.26 3.22
CA ASP A 36 17.71 9.82 2.48
C ASP A 36 18.99 10.28 3.21
N THR A 37 19.06 11.54 3.60
CA THR A 37 20.23 12.10 4.32
C THR A 37 20.40 11.47 5.71
N PHE A 38 19.29 11.19 6.42
CA PHE A 38 19.33 10.55 7.73
C PHE A 38 19.79 9.08 7.64
N TYR A 39 19.28 8.33 6.66
CA TYR A 39 19.69 6.96 6.41
C TYR A 39 21.12 6.88 5.87
N GLU A 40 21.54 7.84 5.04
CA GLU A 40 22.92 7.96 4.60
C GLU A 40 23.87 8.17 5.79
N ALA A 41 23.47 8.97 6.80
CA ALA A 41 24.29 9.19 8.00
C ALA A 41 24.35 7.98 8.95
N ILE A 42 23.28 7.19 9.05
CA ILE A 42 23.19 6.04 9.97
C ILE A 42 23.74 4.75 9.34
N PHE A 43 23.54 4.55 8.04
CA PHE A 43 23.94 3.34 7.32
C PHE A 43 25.20 3.50 6.48
N ARG A 44 25.82 4.68 6.40
CA ARG A 44 27.21 4.79 5.91
C ARG A 44 28.14 4.11 6.90
N ILE A 45 28.42 2.84 6.64
CA ILE A 45 29.76 2.34 6.92
C ILE A 45 30.66 3.04 5.90
N GLY A 46 31.22 4.18 6.30
CA GLY A 46 32.24 4.85 5.49
C GLY A 46 33.38 3.88 5.21
N PRO A 47 33.97 3.88 4.00
CA PRO A 47 35.06 2.98 3.68
C PRO A 47 36.13 3.13 4.76
N THR A 48 36.46 2.01 5.42
CA THR A 48 37.37 2.01 6.57
C THR A 48 38.80 2.38 6.17
N VAL A 49 39.11 2.36 4.87
CA VAL A 49 40.38 2.79 4.27
C VAL A 49 40.16 3.51 2.93
N GLU A 50 41.07 4.39 2.55
CA GLU A 50 40.99 5.11 1.28
C GLU A 50 41.07 4.11 0.11
N GLY A 51 39.99 4.04 -0.71
CA GLY A 51 39.89 3.10 -1.82
C GLY A 51 39.45 1.67 -1.46
N GLY A 52 39.01 1.38 -0.22
CA GLY A 52 38.54 0.04 0.16
C GLY A 52 37.89 -0.07 1.54
N GLY A 53 37.53 -1.31 1.94
CA GLY A 53 36.95 -1.62 3.25
C GLY A 53 35.45 -1.94 3.23
N VAL A 54 34.91 -2.22 4.42
CA VAL A 54 33.47 -2.55 4.60
C VAL A 54 32.64 -1.32 4.19
N GLY A 55 31.76 -1.47 3.20
CA GLY A 55 30.94 -0.38 2.64
C GLY A 55 31.45 0.22 1.32
N ALA A 56 32.73 0.04 0.96
CA ALA A 56 33.25 0.48 -0.34
C ALA A 56 32.58 -0.26 -1.52
N ASP A 57 32.29 -1.55 -1.33
CA ASP A 57 31.65 -2.40 -2.34
C ASP A 57 30.17 -2.09 -2.58
N PHE A 58 29.50 -1.36 -1.68
CA PHE A 58 28.09 -1.02 -1.86
C PHE A 58 27.87 -0.01 -2.99
N VAL A 59 28.73 1.02 -3.07
CA VAL A 59 28.70 2.02 -4.15
C VAL A 59 29.05 1.37 -5.49
N VAL A 60 30.03 0.45 -5.49
CA VAL A 60 30.42 -0.32 -6.69
C VAL A 60 29.27 -1.25 -7.11
N GLY A 61 28.66 -1.97 -6.17
CA GLY A 61 27.50 -2.84 -6.39
C GLY A 61 26.31 -2.12 -7.03
N ASN A 62 26.00 -0.90 -6.59
CA ASN A 62 24.91 -0.09 -7.13
C ASN A 62 25.15 0.41 -8.57
N THR A 63 26.41 0.41 -9.03
CA THR A 63 26.75 0.77 -10.42
C THR A 63 26.83 -0.44 -11.36
N MET A 64 26.68 -1.66 -10.85
CA MET A 64 26.76 -2.87 -11.66
C MET A 64 25.53 -2.97 -12.59
N PRO A 65 25.71 -3.03 -13.93
CA PRO A 65 24.59 -3.11 -14.87
C PRO A 65 23.68 -4.32 -14.65
N SER A 66 24.24 -5.46 -14.22
CA SER A 66 23.50 -6.68 -13.90
C SER A 66 22.57 -6.51 -12.70
N LEU A 67 23.02 -5.80 -11.66
CA LEU A 67 22.20 -5.55 -10.47
C LEU A 67 21.08 -4.56 -10.79
N LYS A 68 21.38 -3.51 -11.55
CA LYS A 68 20.36 -2.57 -12.04
C LYS A 68 19.27 -3.28 -12.86
N LEU A 69 19.66 -4.17 -13.78
CA LEU A 69 18.71 -4.94 -14.58
C LEU A 69 17.80 -5.80 -13.69
N LEU A 70 18.37 -6.48 -12.68
CA LEU A 70 17.60 -7.32 -11.76
C LEU A 70 16.57 -6.49 -10.97
N ILE A 71 16.97 -5.32 -10.47
CA ILE A 71 16.06 -4.40 -9.76
C ILE A 71 14.93 -3.95 -10.69
N ASP A 72 15.24 -3.55 -11.92
CA ASP A 72 14.25 -3.12 -12.89
C ASP A 72 13.25 -4.25 -13.23
N VAL A 73 13.73 -5.49 -13.35
CA VAL A 73 12.89 -6.68 -13.60
C VAL A 73 11.98 -6.98 -12.41
N ILE A 74 12.52 -7.00 -11.18
CA ILE A 74 11.73 -7.25 -9.97
C ILE A 74 10.68 -6.16 -9.81
N HIS A 75 11.05 -4.89 -10.00
CA HIS A 75 10.13 -3.77 -9.93
C HIS A 75 8.97 -3.91 -10.94
N PHE A 76 9.27 -4.34 -12.17
CA PHE A 76 8.24 -4.60 -13.17
C PHE A 76 7.30 -5.75 -12.77
N VAL A 77 7.85 -6.83 -12.21
CA VAL A 77 7.06 -7.96 -11.70
C VAL A 77 6.14 -7.50 -10.56
N ASP A 78 6.67 -6.74 -9.60
CA ASP A 78 5.90 -6.23 -8.46
C ASP A 78 4.78 -5.29 -8.92
N PHE A 79 5.06 -4.42 -9.90
CA PHE A 79 4.05 -3.56 -10.50
C PHE A 79 2.92 -4.37 -11.16
N ALA A 80 3.27 -5.40 -11.95
CA ALA A 80 2.31 -6.27 -12.59
C ALA A 80 1.49 -7.09 -11.58
N MET A 81 2.14 -7.62 -10.54
CA MET A 81 1.50 -8.35 -9.44
C MET A 81 0.57 -7.46 -8.63
N GLY A 82 0.97 -6.22 -8.35
CA GLY A 82 0.13 -5.23 -7.68
C GLY A 82 -1.15 -4.95 -8.47
N PHE A 83 -1.04 -4.75 -9.78
CA PHE A 83 -2.21 -4.59 -10.65
C PHE A 83 -3.11 -5.83 -10.64
N PHE A 84 -2.52 -7.03 -10.70
CA PHE A 84 -3.27 -8.28 -10.63
C PHE A 84 -4.00 -8.46 -9.29
N ILE A 85 -3.36 -8.10 -8.17
CA ILE A 85 -3.97 -8.14 -6.84
C ILE A 85 -5.16 -7.19 -6.77
N LEU A 86 -5.04 -5.97 -7.29
CA LEU A 86 -6.15 -5.02 -7.33
C LEU A 86 -7.31 -5.54 -8.20
N LEU A 87 -7.01 -6.10 -9.37
CA LEU A 87 -8.01 -6.75 -10.22
C LEU A 87 -8.74 -7.87 -9.45
N MET A 88 -8.00 -8.77 -8.81
CA MET A 88 -8.57 -9.84 -8.02
C MET A 88 -9.42 -9.30 -6.87
N LEU A 89 -8.95 -8.30 -6.14
CA LEU A 89 -9.68 -7.66 -5.06
C LEU A 89 -11.06 -7.17 -5.53
N PHE A 90 -11.13 -6.47 -6.67
CA PHE A 90 -12.41 -5.97 -7.21
C PHE A 90 -13.35 -7.10 -7.67
N ILE A 91 -12.80 -8.15 -8.29
CA ILE A 91 -13.59 -9.32 -8.70
C ILE A 91 -14.20 -10.00 -7.47
N HIS A 92 -13.41 -10.23 -6.44
CA HIS A 92 -13.86 -10.86 -5.19
C HIS A 92 -14.89 -9.97 -4.50
N TRP A 93 -14.63 -8.67 -4.41
CA TRP A 93 -15.58 -7.69 -3.87
C TRP A 93 -16.94 -7.75 -4.58
N GLY A 94 -16.94 -7.74 -5.91
CA GLY A 94 -18.16 -7.85 -6.71
C GLY A 94 -18.90 -9.18 -6.50
N ALA A 95 -18.15 -10.29 -6.43
CA ALA A 95 -18.70 -11.61 -6.15
C ALA A 95 -19.37 -11.67 -4.75
N PHE A 96 -18.71 -11.13 -3.73
CA PHE A 96 -19.27 -11.06 -2.37
C PHE A 96 -20.50 -10.17 -2.31
N ARG A 97 -20.48 -9.00 -2.94
CA ARG A 97 -21.67 -8.14 -3.02
C ARG A 97 -22.84 -8.85 -3.70
N ARG A 98 -22.57 -9.59 -4.79
CA ARG A 98 -23.59 -10.39 -5.49
C ARG A 98 -24.14 -11.51 -4.62
N LEU A 99 -23.30 -12.16 -3.82
CA LEU A 99 -23.71 -13.21 -2.90
C LEU A 99 -24.55 -12.64 -1.75
N ALA A 100 -24.11 -11.55 -1.13
CA ALA A 100 -24.83 -10.85 -0.07
C ALA A 100 -26.22 -10.39 -0.53
N ALA A 101 -26.34 -9.87 -1.75
CA ALA A 101 -27.64 -9.49 -2.33
C ALA A 101 -28.62 -10.68 -2.53
N ARG A 102 -28.10 -11.91 -2.52
CA ARG A 102 -28.89 -13.15 -2.66
C ARG A 102 -29.13 -13.83 -1.31
N MET A 103 -28.55 -13.33 -0.22
CA MET A 103 -28.85 -13.82 1.12
C MET A 103 -30.21 -13.27 1.52
N GLN A 104 -31.21 -14.16 1.55
CA GLN A 104 -32.52 -13.87 2.13
C GLN A 104 -32.31 -13.57 3.62
N PRO A 105 -32.87 -12.49 4.20
CA PRO A 105 -32.94 -12.38 5.65
C PRO A 105 -33.65 -13.63 6.19
N PRO A 106 -33.17 -14.23 7.29
CA PRO A 106 -33.73 -15.47 7.82
C PRO A 106 -35.25 -15.32 7.99
N ALA A 107 -36.01 -16.22 7.37
CA ALA A 107 -37.45 -16.20 7.41
C ALA A 107 -37.90 -16.62 8.81
N GLY A 108 -38.17 -15.62 9.65
CA GLY A 108 -38.74 -15.82 10.98
C GLY A 108 -37.75 -16.33 12.01
N GLU A 109 -36.82 -15.50 12.43
CA GLU A 109 -36.27 -15.56 13.79
C GLU A 109 -35.72 -14.18 14.11
N GLU A 110 -35.90 -13.75 15.36
CA GLU A 110 -35.39 -12.49 15.88
C GLU A 110 -33.96 -12.27 15.36
N THR A 111 -33.68 -11.04 14.93
CA THR A 111 -32.31 -10.54 14.88
C THR A 111 -31.71 -10.74 16.27
N VAL A 112 -31.07 -11.88 16.48
CA VAL A 112 -30.10 -12.10 17.53
C VAL A 112 -28.98 -11.13 17.17
N ALA A 113 -29.08 -9.93 17.72
CA ALA A 113 -27.93 -9.09 17.91
C ALA A 113 -26.89 -10.01 18.53
N THR A 114 -25.76 -10.20 17.86
CA THR A 114 -24.53 -10.58 18.54
C THR A 114 -24.27 -9.51 19.59
N ASP A 115 -24.90 -9.70 20.75
CA ASP A 115 -24.57 -9.05 22.01
C ASP A 115 -23.12 -9.42 22.27
N GLY A 116 -22.24 -8.54 21.77
CA GLY A 116 -20.86 -8.49 22.21
C GLY A 116 -20.91 -8.07 23.66
N GLY A 117 -21.10 -9.06 24.53
CA GLY A 117 -20.97 -8.86 25.96
C GLY A 117 -19.59 -8.28 26.23
N GLU A 118 -19.55 -7.17 26.98
CA GLU A 118 -18.80 -7.08 28.23
C GLU A 118 -19.15 -5.77 28.98
N ASN A 119 -19.87 -5.98 30.08
CA ASN A 119 -19.72 -5.31 31.38
C ASN A 119 -20.28 -3.88 31.60
N GLN A 120 -21.38 -3.89 32.37
CA GLN A 120 -21.92 -2.88 33.31
C GLN A 120 -22.87 -1.82 32.78
#